data_AF-A0A392VFM2-F1
#
_entry.id   AF-A0A392VFM2-F1
#
_cell.length_a   1.000
_cell.length_b   1.000
_cell.length_c   1.000
_cell.angle_alpha   90.00
_cell.angle_beta   90.00
_cell.angle_gamma   90.00
#
_symmetry.space_group_name_H-M   'P 1'
#
loop_
_entity.id
_entity.type
_entity.pdbx_description
1 polymer ?
#
loop_
_entity_poly.entity_id
_entity_poly.type
_entity_poly.pdbx_seq_one_letter_code
_entity_poly.pdbx_strand_id
1 'polypeptide(L)' 'MKVHMADHYCILGDFNSITNRGERIGEVVGVERVEDTRMFNVFMDNSGLIDLPLMGRKFTWAQ' A
#
# COMPACT_ATOMS: atom_id res chain seq x y z
N MET A 1 -20.43 -7.73 4.40
CA MET A 1 -19.30 -7.14 5.15
C MET A 1 -19.64 -7.20 6.63
N LYS A 2 -18.86 -7.92 7.43
CA LYS A 2 -19.03 -7.92 8.89
C LYS A 2 -18.19 -6.76 9.44
N VAL A 3 -18.83 -5.88 10.19
CA VAL A 3 -18.17 -4.74 10.84
C VAL A 3 -18.13 -5.02 12.32
N HIS A 4 -16.94 -4.90 12.89
CA HIS A 4 -16.71 -5.06 14.32
C HIS A 4 -16.30 -3.71 14.87
N MET A 5 -16.92 -3.30 15.98
CA MET A 5 -16.51 -2.08 16.69
C MET A 5 -15.17 -2.36 17.36
N ALA A 6 -14.15 -1.57 17.02
CA ALA A 6 -12.83 -1.61 17.61
C ALA A 6 -12.25 -0.19 17.69
N ASP A 7 -11.36 0.02 18.66
CA ASP A 7 -10.60 1.27 18.81
C ASP A 7 -9.43 1.35 17.82
N HIS A 8 -8.94 0.20 17.37
CA HIS A 8 -7.83 0.06 16.44
C HIS A 8 -8.13 -0.97 15.35
N TYR A 9 -7.72 -0.65 14.11
CA TYR A 9 -7.92 -1.51 12.96
C TYR A 9 -6.57 -1.78 12.28
N CYS A 10 -6.42 -3.01 11.79
CA CYS A 10 -5.36 -3.37 10.86
C CYS A 10 -6.01 -3.75 9.53
N ILE A 11 -5.56 -3.12 8.45
CA ILE A 11 -6.07 -3.37 7.10
C ILE A 11 -5.00 -4.17 6.36
N LEU A 12 -5.38 -5.34 5.84
CA LEU A 12 -4.48 -6.23 5.12
C LEU A 12 -5.13 -6.65 3.80
N GLY A 13 -4.31 -6.85 2.77
CA GLY A 13 -4.76 -7.31 1.47
C GLY A 13 -3.71 -7.08 0.40
N ASP A 14 -4.05 -7.45 -0.83
CA ASP A 14 -3.32 -7.00 -2.01
C ASP A 14 -3.87 -5.64 -2.42
N PHE A 15 -3.10 -4.58 -2.16
CA PHE A 15 -3.47 -3.22 -2.55
C PHE A 15 -3.16 -2.91 -4.02
N ASN A 16 -2.38 -3.77 -4.69
CA ASN A 16 -1.86 -3.55 -6.04
C ASN A 16 -1.12 -2.20 -6.26
N SER A 17 -0.83 -1.50 -5.18
CA SER A 17 -0.24 -0.16 -5.13
C SER A 17 1.08 -0.21 -4.35
N ILE A 18 1.93 0.78 -4.54
CA ILE A 18 3.17 0.97 -3.76
C ILE A 18 3.10 2.31 -3.02
N THR A 19 3.82 2.45 -1.92
CA THR A 19 3.97 3.74 -1.21
C THR A 19 5.16 4.53 -1.75
N ASN A 20 6.18 3.83 -2.23
CA ASN A 20 7.41 4.42 -2.74
C ASN A 20 8.01 3.62 -3.90
N ARG A 21 8.85 4.29 -4.71
CA ARG A 21 9.47 3.70 -5.91
C ARG A 21 10.38 2.50 -5.62
N GLY A 22 10.87 2.35 -4.39
CA GLY A 22 11.79 1.26 -4.01
C GLY A 22 11.11 -0.10 -3.81
N GLU A 23 9.77 -0.14 -3.84
CA GLU A 23 8.94 -1.33 -3.66
C GLU A 23 8.61 -2.06 -4.96
N ARG A 24 8.95 -1.47 -6.13
CA ARG A 24 8.74 -2.08 -7.44
C ARG A 24 10.00 -1.96 -8.30
N ILE A 25 10.40 -3.07 -8.92
CA ILE A 25 11.58 -3.15 -9.79
C ILE A 25 11.16 -3.70 -11.15
N GLY A 26 11.78 -3.19 -12.23
CA GLY A 26 11.69 -3.76 -13.57
C GLY A 26 10.56 -3.21 -14.44
N GLU A 27 9.75 -2.27 -13.94
CA GLU A 27 8.62 -1.71 -14.69
C GLU A 27 8.82 -0.22 -15.00
N VAL A 28 8.53 0.18 -16.25
CA VAL A 28 8.48 1.60 -16.63
C VAL A 28 7.28 2.24 -15.94
N VAL A 29 7.54 3.16 -15.03
CA VAL A 29 6.48 3.87 -14.29
C VAL A 29 5.80 4.87 -15.24
N GLY A 30 4.65 4.47 -15.78
CA GLY A 30 3.75 5.37 -16.52
C GLY A 30 3.02 6.34 -15.59
N VAL A 31 2.45 7.41 -16.17
CA VAL A 31 1.74 8.48 -15.43
C VAL A 31 0.62 7.94 -14.56
N GLU A 32 -0.15 6.97 -15.05
CA GLU A 32 -1.26 6.35 -14.30
C GLU A 32 -0.79 5.74 -12.98
N ARG A 33 0.39 5.08 -12.96
CA ARG A 33 0.93 4.46 -11.74
C ARG A 33 1.50 5.47 -10.76
N VAL A 34 1.95 6.62 -11.24
CA VAL A 34 2.37 7.73 -10.38
C VAL A 34 1.15 8.29 -9.66
N GLU A 35 0.05 8.51 -10.39
CA GLU A 35 -1.20 8.99 -9.79
C GLU A 35 -1.82 7.97 -8.84
N ASP A 36 -1.79 6.68 -9.18
CA ASP A 36 -2.22 5.59 -8.30
C ASP A 36 -1.44 5.58 -6.98
N THR A 37 -0.09 5.61 -7.05
CA THR A 37 0.79 5.73 -5.86
C THR A 37 0.45 6.98 -5.03
N ARG A 38 0.21 8.12 -5.69
CA ARG A 38 -0.15 9.38 -5.03
C ARG A 38 -1.49 9.27 -4.31
N MET A 39 -2.51 8.73 -4.98
CA MET A 39 -3.84 8.55 -4.39
C MET A 39 -3.81 7.56 -3.22
N PHE A 40 -3.02 6.50 -3.33
CA PHE A 40 -2.84 5.53 -2.25
C PHE A 40 -2.21 6.17 -1.01
N ASN A 41 -1.16 6.97 -1.17
CA ASN A 41 -0.55 7.69 -0.05
C ASN A 41 -1.52 8.71 0.59
N VAL A 42 -2.31 9.44 -0.22
CA VAL A 42 -3.35 10.35 0.30
C VAL A 42 -4.42 9.59 1.08
N PHE A 43 -4.80 8.39 0.62
CA PHE A 43 -5.72 7.52 1.36
C PHE A 43 -5.16 7.08 2.71
N MET A 44 -3.88 6.67 2.75
CA MET A 44 -3.20 6.28 4.00
C MET A 44 -3.17 7.45 4.99
N ASP A 45 -2.75 8.64 4.53
CA ASP A 45 -2.65 9.86 5.34
C ASP A 45 -4.02 10.29 5.90
N ASN A 46 -5.05 10.38 5.04
CA ASN A 46 -6.39 10.79 5.45
C ASN A 46 -7.06 9.78 6.41
N SER A 47 -6.65 8.52 6.36
CA SER A 47 -7.16 7.46 7.23
C SER A 47 -6.38 7.32 8.54
N GLY A 48 -5.27 8.05 8.70
CA GLY A 48 -4.36 7.89 9.84
C GLY A 48 -3.70 6.51 9.91
N LEU A 49 -3.59 5.83 8.76
CA LEU A 49 -2.98 4.52 8.67
C LEU A 49 -1.46 4.66 8.60
N ILE A 50 -0.77 3.73 9.25
CA ILE A 50 0.68 3.60 9.16
C ILE A 50 1.01 2.27 8.50
N ASP A 51 2.03 2.28 7.64
CA ASP A 51 2.59 1.03 7.13
C ASP A 51 3.43 0.38 8.22
N LEU A 52 3.18 -0.91 8.47
CA LEU A 52 3.87 -1.64 9.53
C LEU A 52 5.23 -2.13 9.03
N PRO A 53 6.31 -2.01 9.83
CA PRO A 53 7.63 -2.48 9.42
C PRO A 53 7.60 -3.97 9.04
N LEU A 54 7.99 -4.27 7.80
CA LEU A 54 8.08 -5.65 7.33
C LEU A 54 9.22 -6.38 8.06
N MET A 55 8.87 -7.42 8.80
CA MET A 55 9.82 -8.42 9.30
C MET A 55 9.89 -9.56 8.29
N GLY A 56 10.60 -9.38 7.17
CA GLY A 56 10.67 -10.41 6.14
C GLY A 56 11.23 -10.00 4.78
N ARG A 57 10.70 -10.63 3.72
CA ARG A 57 11.10 -10.36 2.33
C ARG A 57 10.54 -9.02 1.87
N LYS A 58 11.30 -8.34 1.00
CA LYS A 58 10.98 -6.99 0.52
C LYS A 58 9.83 -6.94 -0.50
N PHE A 59 9.57 -8.02 -1.23
CA PHE A 59 8.56 -8.07 -2.29
C PHE A 59 7.53 -9.17 -2.02
N THR A 60 6.26 -8.86 -2.28
CA THR A 60 5.13 -9.78 -2.09
C THR A 60 4.65 -10.43 -3.38
N TRP A 61 5.05 -9.91 -4.55
CA TRP A 61 4.64 -10.39 -5.87
C TRP A 61 5.81 -10.38 -6.87
N ALA A 62 5.83 -11.35 -7.80
CA ALA A 62 6.74 -11.41 -8.94
C ALA A 62 6.02 -12.03 -10.15
N GLN A 63 6.40 -11.59 -11.35
CA GLN A 63 5.92 -12.11 -12.64
C GLN A 63 7.09 -12.56 -13.51
#